data_AF-A0A9Q0ZNG3-F1
#
_entry.id   AF-A0A9Q0ZNG3-F1
#
_cell.length_a   1.000
_cell.length_b   1.000
_cell.length_c   1.000
_cell.angle_alpha   90.00
_cell.angle_beta   90.00
_cell.angle_gamma   90.00
#
_symmetry.space_group_name_H-M   'P 1'
#
loop_
_entity.id
_entity.type
_entity.pdbx_description
1 polymer ?
#
loop_
_entity_poly.entity_id
_entity_poly.type
_entity_poly.pdbx_seq_one_letter_code
_entity_poly.pdbx_strand_id
1 'polypeptide(L)'
;MSSVMEVTSQESHEESNNERLDLIHHLDPAATDVLLPDETFLKAAISLKDQVVEATWKRDNNMGAAIDPTVYTGLLGTAFTCLRSYEVTGNKQDLLLCSNIVDTCSISPHASSRHMTLTFLCGRGGLYALGAVAANYKGDHQGRDFFLNLFLEVGIYVVRCGDFLAWMVAQERALPVGPEEGGFGMSYELMHGRAGFLWAALFINKHLGEGTLPSDLLLPVVDAVLAGGRAGASDNATCPLMYRWHGTRYWGAANGLAGILQVLLNFPLLKEDMEDVRATLRYMMSNRFPHSGNYPSSEGNPRDKLVQWSHGATGMAITLCKASEMFPNDREFRDAAIEAGEVVWKRGLVKKVGLADGVAGNAYAFLSLYRLTGESIYEERAKAFASFLYHNASGLVAIGHGRGAADHPYSLFQGLAGTACLWFDLLKPESSRFPGYELKLGYRYQSEVSSGNEVSSALIVMSTEMTWCYLAKAIFTPWMPHRDELIDSALEKDISEEFRYLEHAPDTAEAQPDHRAKPYIS
;
A
#
# COMPACT_ATOMS: atom_id res chain seq x y z
N MET A 1 29.99 -4.01 -59.69
CA MET A 1 31.41 -4.22 -59.35
C MET A 1 31.92 -2.96 -58.67
N SER A 2 32.49 -3.11 -57.46
CA SER A 2 33.05 -2.07 -56.57
C SER A 2 32.02 -1.06 -56.02
N SER A 3 31.92 -0.78 -54.72
CA SER A 3 32.98 -0.26 -53.86
C SER A 3 32.83 -0.68 -52.40
N VAL A 4 33.97 -1.05 -51.81
CA VAL A 4 34.23 -1.30 -50.38
C VAL A 4 34.32 0.04 -49.64
N MET A 5 33.79 0.10 -48.42
CA MET A 5 34.20 1.07 -47.41
C MET A 5 34.21 0.37 -46.04
N GLU A 6 35.41 0.08 -45.56
CA GLU A 6 35.69 -0.26 -44.16
C GLU A 6 35.41 0.95 -43.27
N VAL A 7 34.72 0.72 -42.16
CA VAL A 7 34.68 1.66 -41.03
C VAL A 7 35.11 0.88 -39.79
N THR A 8 36.42 0.92 -39.52
CA THR A 8 36.99 0.63 -38.20
C THR A 8 36.99 1.90 -37.37
N SER A 9 36.31 1.91 -36.23
CA SER A 9 36.77 2.51 -34.96
C SER A 9 35.59 2.70 -33.98
N GLN A 10 35.33 1.68 -33.16
CA GLN A 10 34.47 1.83 -31.98
C GLN A 10 34.81 0.81 -30.87
N GLU A 11 36.10 0.51 -30.66
CA GLU A 11 36.55 -0.39 -29.58
C GLU A 11 37.18 0.35 -28.38
N SER A 12 37.54 1.64 -28.50
CA SER A 12 38.25 2.35 -27.42
C SER A 12 37.35 3.01 -26.35
N HIS A 13 36.02 2.96 -26.49
CA HIS A 13 35.09 3.58 -25.54
C HIS A 13 34.32 2.61 -24.65
N GLU A 14 34.36 1.30 -24.94
CA GLU A 14 33.82 0.28 -24.04
C GLU A 14 34.81 -0.10 -22.93
N GLU A 15 36.13 -0.09 -23.21
CA GLU A 15 37.16 -0.39 -22.21
C GLU A 15 37.19 0.61 -21.05
N SER A 16 37.05 1.92 -21.32
CA SER A 16 37.06 2.95 -20.26
C SER A 16 35.85 2.87 -19.31
N ASN A 17 34.69 2.41 -19.81
CA ASN A 17 33.52 2.15 -18.95
C ASN A 17 33.68 0.85 -18.16
N ASN A 18 34.38 -0.15 -18.71
CA ASN A 18 34.73 -1.39 -18.01
C ASN A 18 35.76 -1.18 -16.90
N GLU A 19 36.78 -0.34 -17.10
CA GLU A 19 37.76 -0.04 -16.02
C GLU A 19 37.10 0.63 -14.80
N ARG A 20 36.06 1.46 -15.02
CA ARG A 20 35.28 2.08 -13.94
C ARG A 20 34.27 1.12 -13.31
N LEU A 21 33.86 0.07 -14.03
CA LEU A 21 33.01 -1.03 -13.56
C LEU A 21 33.80 -1.98 -12.63
N ASP A 22 35.05 -2.28 -12.97
CA ASP A 22 35.92 -3.12 -12.14
C ASP A 22 36.19 -2.49 -10.77
N LEU A 23 36.32 -1.16 -10.70
CA LEU A 23 36.46 -0.42 -9.44
C LEU A 23 35.23 -0.50 -8.51
N ILE A 24 34.02 -0.67 -9.05
CA ILE A 24 32.78 -0.81 -8.27
C ILE A 24 32.60 -2.27 -7.80
N HIS A 25 33.08 -3.23 -8.59
CA HIS A 25 33.07 -4.65 -8.23
C HIS A 25 34.19 -5.07 -7.26
N HIS A 26 35.18 -4.21 -7.02
CA HIS A 26 36.27 -4.45 -6.06
C HIS A 26 36.01 -4.00 -4.62
N LEU A 27 34.83 -3.45 -4.31
CA LEU A 27 34.42 -3.23 -2.91
C LEU A 27 33.91 -4.55 -2.34
N ASP A 28 34.80 -5.29 -1.67
CA ASP A 28 34.42 -6.43 -0.84
C ASP A 28 33.47 -5.95 0.28
N PRO A 29 32.18 -6.34 0.27
CA PRO A 29 31.23 -5.96 1.30
C PRO A 29 31.56 -6.55 2.67
N ALA A 30 32.48 -7.52 2.73
CA ALA A 30 32.92 -8.19 3.96
C ALA A 30 34.06 -7.46 4.69
N ALA A 31 34.55 -6.33 4.19
CA ALA A 31 35.49 -5.49 4.92
C ALA A 31 34.76 -4.85 6.12
N THR A 32 34.83 -5.51 7.28
CA THR A 32 34.18 -5.13 8.55
C THR A 32 34.59 -3.76 9.10
N ASP A 33 35.56 -3.07 8.50
CA ASP A 33 36.00 -1.70 8.84
C ASP A 33 35.19 -0.58 8.13
N VAL A 34 34.12 -0.90 7.38
CA VAL A 34 33.37 0.04 6.51
C VAL A 34 31.91 0.29 6.95
N LEU A 35 31.49 -0.22 8.12
CA LEU A 35 30.17 0.08 8.66
C LEU A 35 30.17 1.46 9.34
N LEU A 36 29.37 2.39 8.80
CA LEU A 36 29.26 3.72 9.37
C LEU A 36 28.50 3.69 10.71
N PRO A 37 28.93 4.48 11.72
CA PRO A 37 28.19 4.63 12.97
C PRO A 37 26.81 5.25 12.76
N ASP A 38 25.87 4.94 13.65
CA ASP A 38 24.50 5.47 13.62
C ASP A 38 24.45 7.01 13.63
N GLU A 39 25.37 7.67 14.36
CA GLU A 39 25.47 9.13 14.38
C GLU A 39 25.80 9.70 12.99
N THR A 40 26.61 8.99 12.20
CA THR A 40 26.94 9.38 10.82
C THR A 40 25.71 9.25 9.94
N PHE A 41 24.94 8.16 10.07
CA PHE A 41 23.69 8.00 9.33
C PHE A 41 22.66 9.07 9.69
N LEU A 42 22.52 9.43 10.97
CA LEU A 42 21.62 10.49 11.40
C LEU A 42 21.99 11.84 10.77
N LYS A 43 23.27 12.23 10.82
CA LYS A 43 23.74 13.49 10.20
C LYS A 43 23.54 13.48 8.69
N ALA A 44 23.84 12.35 8.04
CA ALA A 44 23.65 12.17 6.60
C ALA A 44 22.18 12.26 6.20
N ALA A 45 21.29 11.62 6.96
CA ALA A 45 19.84 11.62 6.74
C ALA A 45 19.25 13.03 6.83
N ILE A 46 19.60 13.78 7.88
CA ILE A 46 19.17 15.17 8.07
C ILE A 46 19.65 16.04 6.90
N SER A 47 20.95 15.97 6.58
CA SER A 47 21.55 16.73 5.47
C SER A 47 20.88 16.40 4.12
N LEU A 48 20.64 15.13 3.83
CA LEU A 48 20.02 14.71 2.57
C LEU A 48 18.55 15.10 2.50
N LYS A 49 17.80 15.00 3.61
CA LYS A 49 16.44 15.52 3.71
C LYS A 49 16.39 17.03 3.45
N ASP A 50 17.31 17.80 4.02
CA ASP A 50 17.37 19.25 3.77
C ASP A 50 17.66 19.57 2.30
N GLN A 51 18.52 18.80 1.64
CA GLN A 51 18.77 18.93 0.19
C GLN A 51 17.53 18.60 -0.64
N VAL A 52 16.80 17.53 -0.29
CA VAL A 52 15.53 17.16 -0.95
C VAL A 52 14.51 18.29 -0.82
N VAL A 53 14.34 18.84 0.39
CA VAL A 53 13.43 19.97 0.65
C VAL A 53 13.86 21.20 -0.15
N GLU A 54 15.15 21.53 -0.17
CA GLU A 54 15.66 22.66 -0.93
C GLU A 54 15.37 22.52 -2.43
N ALA A 55 15.59 21.32 -2.98
CA ALA A 55 15.38 21.05 -4.40
C ALA A 55 13.88 21.04 -4.78
N THR A 56 13.04 20.35 -4.02
CA THR A 56 11.64 20.07 -4.41
C THR A 56 10.63 21.09 -3.89
N TRP A 57 10.90 21.73 -2.75
CA TRP A 57 9.95 22.63 -2.11
C TRP A 57 10.33 24.10 -2.26
N LYS A 58 11.61 24.47 -2.07
CA LYS A 58 12.02 25.89 -2.10
C LYS A 58 12.38 26.39 -3.50
N ARG A 59 13.07 25.59 -4.31
CA ARG A 59 13.48 25.98 -5.66
C ARG A 59 12.33 25.89 -6.66
N ASP A 60 11.53 24.81 -6.61
CA ASP A 60 10.41 24.62 -7.54
C ASP A 60 9.22 25.55 -7.26
N ASN A 61 9.04 26.04 -6.03
CA ASN A 61 8.02 27.08 -5.74
C ASN A 61 8.28 28.43 -6.46
N ASN A 62 9.49 28.64 -7.02
CA ASN A 62 9.83 29.85 -7.78
C ASN A 62 9.68 29.69 -9.30
N MET A 63 9.41 28.48 -9.81
CA MET A 63 9.21 28.20 -11.23
C MET A 63 7.80 27.66 -11.38
N GLY A 64 6.92 28.31 -12.15
CA GLY A 64 5.49 27.96 -12.29
C GLY A 64 5.18 26.60 -12.93
N ALA A 65 5.90 25.54 -12.58
CA ALA A 65 5.66 24.17 -12.95
C ALA A 65 4.44 23.60 -12.20
N ALA A 66 3.74 22.69 -12.86
CA ALA A 66 2.65 21.93 -12.26
C ALA A 66 3.17 21.09 -11.08
N ILE A 67 2.60 21.28 -9.89
CA ILE A 67 2.90 20.47 -8.71
C ILE A 67 2.41 19.04 -8.97
N ASP A 68 3.33 18.06 -8.99
CA ASP A 68 3.03 16.63 -8.85
C ASP A 68 2.70 16.34 -7.38
N PRO A 69 1.43 16.05 -7.03
CA PRO A 69 1.00 15.83 -5.66
C PRO A 69 1.09 14.35 -5.26
N THR A 70 1.87 13.51 -5.94
CA THR A 70 2.01 12.08 -5.59
C THR A 70 3.06 11.85 -4.50
N VAL A 71 2.93 10.74 -3.76
CA VAL A 71 3.95 10.28 -2.80
C VAL A 71 5.13 9.63 -3.54
N TYR A 72 4.86 8.99 -4.68
CA TYR A 72 5.85 8.23 -5.44
C TYR A 72 6.97 9.12 -6.00
N THR A 73 6.63 10.07 -6.88
CA THR A 73 7.57 10.98 -7.54
C THR A 73 7.44 12.43 -7.08
N GLY A 74 6.26 12.78 -6.58
CA GLY A 74 5.88 14.16 -6.31
C GLY A 74 6.26 14.70 -4.93
N LEU A 75 5.68 15.86 -4.64
CA LEU A 75 5.97 16.66 -3.47
C LEU A 75 5.50 16.01 -2.16
N LEU A 76 4.48 15.13 -2.21
CA LEU A 76 4.10 14.36 -1.03
C LEU A 76 5.19 13.36 -0.61
N GLY A 77 6.08 12.94 -1.52
CA GLY A 77 7.27 12.17 -1.17
C GLY A 77 8.23 12.96 -0.28
N THR A 78 8.37 14.27 -0.55
CA THR A 78 9.11 15.20 0.31
C THR A 78 8.44 15.39 1.67
N ALA A 79 7.12 15.57 1.70
CA ALA A 79 6.37 15.63 2.97
C ALA A 79 6.54 14.35 3.79
N PHE A 80 6.43 13.17 3.16
CA PHE A 80 6.63 11.90 3.83
C PHE A 80 8.04 11.80 4.43
N THR A 81 9.07 12.25 3.71
CA THR A 81 10.45 12.27 4.21
C THR A 81 10.60 13.19 5.43
N CYS A 82 9.91 14.34 5.43
CA CYS A 82 9.86 15.23 6.60
C CYS A 82 9.13 14.59 7.78
N LEU A 83 8.02 13.87 7.53
CA LEU A 83 7.33 13.10 8.57
C LEU A 83 8.25 12.05 9.19
N ARG A 84 9.00 11.29 8.36
CA ARG A 84 9.98 10.30 8.86
C ARG A 84 11.07 10.96 9.70
N SER A 85 11.60 12.11 9.27
CA SER A 85 12.55 12.90 10.07
C SER A 85 11.97 13.27 11.43
N TYR A 86 10.73 13.75 11.47
CA TYR A 86 10.03 14.07 12.72
C TYR A 86 9.87 12.84 13.62
N GLU A 87 9.43 11.70 13.07
CA GLU A 87 9.21 10.47 13.85
C GLU A 87 10.49 9.96 14.53
N VAL A 88 11.65 10.20 13.91
CA VAL A 88 12.96 9.79 14.46
C VAL A 88 13.55 10.85 15.39
N THR A 89 13.50 12.12 15.01
CA THR A 89 14.24 13.21 15.70
C THR A 89 13.39 14.01 16.68
N GLY A 90 12.06 13.93 16.60
CA GLY A 90 11.14 14.80 17.32
C GLY A 90 11.14 16.26 16.84
N ASN A 91 11.78 16.58 15.71
CA ASN A 91 11.89 17.95 15.21
C ASN A 91 10.53 18.48 14.71
N LYS A 92 9.89 19.33 15.50
CA LYS A 92 8.58 19.93 15.18
C LYS A 92 8.59 20.78 13.90
N GLN A 93 9.73 21.30 13.47
CA GLN A 93 9.82 22.05 12.21
C GLN A 93 9.66 21.15 11.00
N ASP A 94 10.15 19.91 11.05
CA ASP A 94 9.96 18.94 9.97
C ASP A 94 8.49 18.51 9.87
N LEU A 95 7.80 18.37 11.02
CA LEU A 95 6.36 18.12 11.02
C LEU A 95 5.56 19.30 10.46
N LEU A 96 5.93 20.53 10.82
CA LEU A 96 5.29 21.74 10.27
C LEU A 96 5.50 21.82 8.75
N LEU A 97 6.71 21.53 8.27
CA LEU A 97 7.03 21.49 6.85
C LEU A 97 6.23 20.41 6.11
N CYS A 98 6.11 19.21 6.68
CA CYS A 98 5.25 18.15 6.16
C CYS A 98 3.81 18.66 5.97
N SER A 99 3.24 19.31 6.99
CA SER A 99 1.89 19.89 6.92
C SER A 99 1.78 20.95 5.83
N ASN A 100 2.71 21.90 5.74
CA ASN A 100 2.66 22.98 4.75
C ASN A 100 2.71 22.44 3.31
N ILE A 101 3.52 21.41 3.08
CA ILE A 101 3.60 20.73 1.78
C ILE A 101 2.28 20.04 1.45
N VAL A 102 1.68 19.32 2.40
CA VAL A 102 0.37 18.68 2.23
C VAL A 102 -0.70 19.72 1.89
N ASP A 103 -0.77 20.82 2.64
CA ASP A 103 -1.74 21.88 2.43
C ASP A 103 -1.59 22.48 1.02
N THR A 104 -0.35 22.65 0.55
CA THR A 104 -0.06 23.13 -0.80
C THR A 104 -0.45 22.12 -1.88
N CYS A 105 -0.24 20.83 -1.64
CA CYS A 105 -0.73 19.80 -2.54
C CYS A 105 -2.26 19.77 -2.59
N SER A 106 -2.95 20.05 -1.47
CA SER A 106 -4.41 20.01 -1.39
C SER A 106 -5.12 21.07 -2.24
N ILE A 107 -4.46 22.22 -2.47
CA ILE A 107 -4.98 23.31 -3.30
C ILE A 107 -4.53 23.21 -4.78
N SER A 108 -3.70 22.24 -5.13
CA SER A 108 -3.20 22.07 -6.50
C SER A 108 -4.34 21.66 -7.45
N PRO A 109 -4.44 22.25 -8.66
CA PRO A 109 -5.41 21.82 -9.67
C PRO A 109 -5.31 20.34 -10.02
N HIS A 110 -4.11 19.75 -9.90
CA HIS A 110 -3.84 18.34 -10.16
C HIS A 110 -4.44 17.41 -9.09
N ALA A 111 -4.54 17.89 -7.84
CA ALA A 111 -5.20 17.14 -6.77
C ALA A 111 -6.73 17.05 -6.97
N SER A 112 -7.30 17.93 -7.78
CA SER A 112 -8.71 17.90 -8.19
C SER A 112 -8.94 17.15 -9.51
N SER A 113 -7.90 16.56 -10.11
CA SER A 113 -8.02 15.80 -11.34
C SER A 113 -8.87 14.55 -11.13
N ARG A 114 -9.93 14.41 -11.93
CA ARG A 114 -10.80 13.21 -11.96
C ARG A 114 -10.04 11.94 -12.36
N HIS A 115 -8.85 12.07 -12.94
CA HIS A 115 -8.01 10.95 -13.38
C HIS A 115 -6.98 10.51 -12.33
N MET A 116 -6.85 11.23 -11.21
CA MET A 116 -5.91 10.84 -10.16
C MET A 116 -6.45 9.66 -9.38
N THR A 117 -5.64 8.61 -9.27
CA THR A 117 -6.00 7.37 -8.57
C THR A 117 -6.26 7.60 -7.08
N LEU A 118 -6.81 6.60 -6.40
CA LEU A 118 -7.18 6.71 -4.98
C LEU A 118 -6.18 5.99 -4.06
N THR A 119 -5.00 5.68 -4.58
CA THR A 119 -3.96 4.95 -3.86
C THR A 119 -3.09 5.87 -3.01
N PHE A 120 -2.34 5.27 -2.09
CA PHE A 120 -1.36 5.99 -1.30
C PHE A 120 -0.21 6.56 -2.16
N LEU A 121 0.31 5.79 -3.11
CA LEU A 121 1.55 6.14 -3.80
C LEU A 121 1.36 7.12 -4.95
N CYS A 122 0.36 6.88 -5.79
CA CYS A 122 0.15 7.63 -7.04
C CYS A 122 -1.15 8.45 -7.03
N GLY A 123 -1.78 8.58 -5.87
CA GLY A 123 -3.18 8.98 -5.78
C GLY A 123 -3.52 9.92 -4.65
N ARG A 124 -4.80 10.33 -4.62
CA ARG A 124 -5.36 11.22 -3.60
C ARG A 124 -5.44 10.54 -2.24
N GLY A 125 -5.44 9.20 -2.21
CA GLY A 125 -5.31 8.44 -0.98
C GLY A 125 -4.06 8.83 -0.20
N GLY A 126 -2.94 9.07 -0.88
CA GLY A 126 -1.69 9.54 -0.25
C GLY A 126 -1.82 10.93 0.36
N LEU A 127 -2.43 11.87 -0.37
CA LEU A 127 -2.69 13.23 0.10
C LEU A 127 -3.53 13.24 1.37
N TYR A 128 -4.67 12.57 1.34
CA TYR A 128 -5.60 12.58 2.46
C TYR A 128 -5.07 11.78 3.65
N ALA A 129 -4.46 10.63 3.42
CA ALA A 129 -3.88 9.83 4.49
C ALA A 129 -2.72 10.57 5.18
N LEU A 130 -1.79 11.14 4.40
CA LEU A 130 -0.67 11.88 4.96
C LEU A 130 -1.12 13.17 5.66
N GLY A 131 -2.12 13.86 5.12
CA GLY A 131 -2.68 15.05 5.76
C GLY A 131 -3.39 14.76 7.06
N ALA A 132 -4.21 13.70 7.12
CA ALA A 132 -4.86 13.28 8.35
C ALA A 132 -3.83 12.94 9.45
N VAL A 133 -2.75 12.23 9.09
CA VAL A 133 -1.67 11.86 10.01
C VAL A 133 -0.89 13.09 10.48
N ALA A 134 -0.46 13.96 9.56
CA ALA A 134 0.31 15.16 9.90
C ALA A 134 -0.49 16.11 10.80
N ALA A 135 -1.79 16.31 10.50
CA ALA A 135 -2.68 17.11 11.32
C ALA A 135 -2.89 16.50 12.71
N ASN A 136 -3.09 15.18 12.79
CA ASN A 136 -3.22 14.48 14.06
C ASN A 136 -1.97 14.64 14.94
N TYR A 137 -0.78 14.47 14.37
CA TYR A 137 0.49 14.66 15.10
C TYR A 137 0.73 16.12 15.55
N LYS A 138 0.19 17.09 14.83
CA LYS A 138 0.20 18.51 15.24
C LYS A 138 -0.80 18.84 16.34
N GLY A 139 -1.76 17.95 16.64
CA GLY A 139 -2.92 18.24 17.48
C GLY A 139 -3.99 19.08 16.79
N ASP A 140 -3.96 19.16 15.46
CA ASP A 140 -4.98 19.84 14.65
C ASP A 140 -6.12 18.88 14.32
N HIS A 141 -7.11 18.82 15.22
CA HIS A 141 -8.27 17.95 15.06
C HIS A 141 -9.15 18.34 13.86
N GLN A 142 -9.26 19.63 13.55
CA GLN A 142 -10.07 20.10 12.42
C GLN A 142 -9.45 19.69 11.09
N GLY A 143 -8.13 19.90 10.93
CA GLY A 143 -7.39 19.45 9.75
C GLY A 143 -7.44 17.93 9.60
N ARG A 144 -7.30 17.19 10.71
CA ARG A 144 -7.43 15.72 10.72
C ARG A 144 -8.80 15.29 10.17
N ASP A 145 -9.88 15.83 10.71
CA ASP A 145 -11.24 15.44 10.34
C ASP A 145 -11.57 15.87 8.90
N PHE A 146 -11.04 17.01 8.45
CA PHE A 146 -11.15 17.45 7.05
C PHE A 146 -10.55 16.42 6.09
N PHE A 147 -9.30 16.00 6.29
CA PHE A 147 -8.66 15.02 5.41
C PHE A 147 -9.29 13.62 5.52
N LEU A 148 -9.75 13.22 6.71
CA LEU A 148 -10.51 11.97 6.87
C LEU A 148 -11.81 11.98 6.07
N ASN A 149 -12.57 13.06 6.13
CA ASN A 149 -13.81 13.19 5.38
C ASN A 149 -13.57 13.14 3.87
N LEU A 150 -12.50 13.78 3.37
CA LEU A 150 -12.10 13.66 1.97
C LEU A 150 -11.74 12.22 1.58
N PHE A 151 -11.03 11.49 2.46
CA PHE A 151 -10.72 10.08 2.23
C PHE A 151 -12.00 9.22 2.21
N LEU A 152 -12.94 9.47 3.12
CA LEU A 152 -14.18 8.72 3.25
C LEU A 152 -15.16 9.00 2.10
N GLU A 153 -15.33 10.25 1.69
CA GLU A 153 -16.17 10.62 0.55
C GLU A 153 -15.73 9.84 -0.69
N VAL A 154 -14.41 9.78 -0.90
CA VAL A 154 -13.77 9.04 -1.97
C VAL A 154 -13.82 7.52 -1.76
N GLY A 155 -13.70 7.03 -0.53
CA GLY A 155 -13.86 5.61 -0.20
C GLY A 155 -15.28 5.10 -0.45
N ILE A 156 -16.29 5.93 -0.18
CA ILE A 156 -17.69 5.64 -0.55
C ILE A 156 -17.81 5.54 -2.07
N TYR A 157 -17.12 6.37 -2.86
CA TYR A 157 -17.05 6.18 -4.31
C TYR A 157 -16.35 4.87 -4.71
N VAL A 158 -15.28 4.43 -4.04
CA VAL A 158 -14.62 3.13 -4.33
C VAL A 158 -15.58 1.96 -4.09
N VAL A 159 -16.33 2.03 -3.00
CA VAL A 159 -17.36 1.04 -2.67
C VAL A 159 -18.53 1.14 -3.66
N ARG A 160 -19.02 2.35 -3.96
CA ARG A 160 -20.20 2.60 -4.82
C ARG A 160 -19.93 2.60 -6.32
N CYS A 161 -18.68 2.66 -6.80
CA CYS A 161 -18.35 2.40 -8.20
C CYS A 161 -18.48 0.89 -8.55
N GLY A 162 -18.95 0.08 -7.61
CA GLY A 162 -19.64 -1.17 -7.91
C GLY A 162 -21.08 -0.98 -8.42
N ASP A 163 -21.80 0.09 -8.06
CA ASP A 163 -23.27 0.08 -8.13
C ASP A 163 -23.98 1.45 -8.06
N PHE A 164 -24.58 1.88 -9.18
CA PHE A 164 -25.82 2.66 -9.11
C PHE A 164 -26.91 2.14 -10.06
N LEU A 165 -26.57 1.32 -11.06
CA LEU A 165 -27.54 0.72 -11.97
C LEU A 165 -27.80 -0.78 -11.72
N ALA A 166 -26.89 -1.50 -11.04
CA ALA A 166 -27.07 -2.93 -10.72
C ALA A 166 -27.64 -3.18 -9.31
N TRP A 167 -27.28 -2.37 -8.31
CA TRP A 167 -27.90 -2.42 -6.96
C TRP A 167 -29.41 -2.19 -6.93
N MET A 168 -29.98 -1.42 -7.87
CA MET A 168 -31.43 -1.26 -7.97
C MET A 168 -32.15 -2.52 -8.48
N VAL A 169 -31.41 -3.51 -9.00
CA VAL A 169 -31.93 -4.74 -9.62
C VAL A 169 -31.55 -6.00 -8.81
N ALA A 170 -30.47 -5.97 -8.03
CA ALA A 170 -30.01 -7.12 -7.26
C ALA A 170 -30.09 -6.87 -5.73
N GLN A 171 -31.09 -7.47 -5.09
CA GLN A 171 -31.00 -7.81 -3.66
C GLN A 171 -29.92 -8.87 -3.48
N GLU A 172 -28.63 -8.50 -3.35
CA GLU A 172 -27.61 -9.40 -2.79
C GLU A 172 -26.33 -8.63 -2.39
N ARG A 173 -25.78 -8.98 -1.22
CA ARG A 173 -24.79 -8.25 -0.44
C ARG A 173 -23.34 -8.27 -0.97
N ALA A 174 -23.11 -8.37 -2.28
CA ALA A 174 -21.74 -8.44 -2.83
C ALA A 174 -21.51 -7.39 -3.93
N LEU A 175 -20.41 -6.63 -3.82
CA LEU A 175 -19.95 -5.76 -4.90
C LEU A 175 -19.70 -6.61 -6.15
N PRO A 176 -20.14 -6.16 -7.35
CA PRO A 176 -19.99 -6.96 -8.56
C PRO A 176 -18.51 -7.20 -8.88
N VAL A 177 -18.20 -8.44 -9.27
CA VAL A 177 -16.88 -8.85 -9.77
C VAL A 177 -16.51 -7.94 -10.95
N GLY A 178 -15.46 -7.14 -10.78
CA GLY A 178 -14.93 -6.33 -11.88
C GLY A 178 -14.32 -7.23 -12.97
N PRO A 179 -14.14 -6.74 -14.22
CA PRO A 179 -13.35 -7.41 -15.25
C PRO A 179 -11.97 -7.84 -14.73
N GLU A 180 -11.35 -8.79 -15.42
CA GLU A 180 -10.06 -9.39 -15.06
C GLU A 180 -8.91 -8.37 -14.89
N GLU A 181 -9.05 -7.16 -15.44
CA GLU A 181 -8.08 -6.06 -15.32
C GLU A 181 -8.46 -5.00 -14.27
N GLY A 182 -9.62 -5.13 -13.63
CA GLY A 182 -10.22 -4.13 -12.75
C GLY A 182 -11.52 -3.56 -13.34
N GLY A 183 -12.56 -3.46 -12.50
CA GLY A 183 -13.87 -2.92 -12.87
C GLY A 183 -14.03 -1.45 -12.63
N PHE A 184 -14.84 -0.81 -13.48
CA PHE A 184 -15.29 0.57 -13.37
C PHE A 184 -14.18 1.59 -13.02
N GLY A 185 -12.98 1.40 -13.61
CA GLY A 185 -11.91 2.39 -13.61
C GLY A 185 -10.80 2.24 -12.57
N MET A 186 -10.68 1.11 -11.85
CA MET A 186 -9.56 0.87 -10.91
C MET A 186 -9.00 -0.56 -11.00
N SER A 187 -7.68 -0.68 -11.16
CA SER A 187 -6.92 -1.94 -11.12
C SER A 187 -6.93 -2.58 -9.72
N TYR A 188 -6.28 -3.73 -9.54
CA TYR A 188 -6.17 -4.39 -8.23
C TYR A 188 -4.84 -4.08 -7.50
N GLU A 189 -3.80 -3.68 -8.23
CA GLU A 189 -2.43 -3.58 -7.72
C GLU A 189 -2.17 -2.36 -6.79
N LEU A 190 -0.95 -2.27 -6.26
CA LEU A 190 -0.62 -1.34 -5.17
C LEU A 190 -0.49 0.12 -5.63
N MET A 191 -0.02 0.36 -6.85
CA MET A 191 0.30 1.70 -7.34
C MET A 191 -0.95 2.47 -7.74
N HIS A 192 -1.90 1.84 -8.42
CA HIS A 192 -3.07 2.49 -9.01
C HIS A 192 -4.40 1.82 -8.65
N GLY A 193 -4.34 0.67 -7.97
CA GLY A 193 -5.48 -0.20 -7.75
C GLY A 193 -6.04 -0.23 -6.32
N ARG A 194 -6.99 -1.15 -6.13
CA ARG A 194 -7.71 -1.37 -4.86
C ARG A 194 -6.77 -1.72 -3.70
N ALA A 195 -5.70 -2.49 -3.93
CA ALA A 195 -4.71 -2.77 -2.90
C ALA A 195 -4.02 -1.48 -2.41
N GLY A 196 -3.73 -0.54 -3.32
CA GLY A 196 -3.17 0.77 -2.97
C GLY A 196 -4.10 1.65 -2.14
N PHE A 197 -5.41 1.57 -2.39
CA PHE A 197 -6.43 2.23 -1.55
C PHE A 197 -6.52 1.60 -0.16
N LEU A 198 -6.60 0.27 -0.09
CA LEU A 198 -6.63 -0.48 1.17
C LEU A 198 -5.38 -0.19 2.01
N TRP A 199 -4.21 -0.12 1.39
CA TRP A 199 -2.97 0.26 2.07
C TRP A 199 -3.06 1.66 2.68
N ALA A 200 -3.59 2.65 1.96
CA ALA A 200 -3.79 4.00 2.48
C ALA A 200 -4.73 4.01 3.71
N ALA A 201 -5.79 3.20 3.68
CA ALA A 201 -6.70 3.06 4.80
C ALA A 201 -6.03 2.43 6.03
N LEU A 202 -5.22 1.38 5.83
CA LEU A 202 -4.44 0.76 6.91
C LEU A 202 -3.41 1.74 7.49
N PHE A 203 -2.81 2.59 6.66
CA PHE A 203 -1.91 3.64 7.11
C PHE A 203 -2.63 4.64 8.03
N ILE A 204 -3.84 5.07 7.67
CA ILE A 204 -4.68 5.93 8.54
C ILE A 204 -4.95 5.24 9.88
N ASN A 205 -5.46 4.01 9.86
CA ASN A 205 -5.78 3.25 11.08
C ASN A 205 -4.55 3.05 11.97
N LYS A 206 -3.38 2.77 11.40
CA LYS A 206 -2.13 2.64 12.16
C LYS A 206 -1.80 3.91 12.95
N HIS A 207 -1.96 5.08 12.34
CA HIS A 207 -1.47 6.34 12.88
C HIS A 207 -2.51 7.12 13.70
N LEU A 208 -3.80 6.90 13.45
CA LEU A 208 -4.90 7.58 14.14
C LEU A 208 -5.61 6.67 15.16
N GLY A 209 -5.40 5.36 15.08
CA GLY A 209 -6.00 4.35 15.96
C GLY A 209 -6.81 3.33 15.17
N GLU A 210 -6.77 2.08 15.63
CA GLU A 210 -7.57 0.99 15.08
C GLU A 210 -9.06 1.36 15.08
N GLY A 211 -9.73 1.13 13.96
CA GLY A 211 -11.14 1.45 13.78
C GLY A 211 -11.44 2.89 13.34
N THR A 212 -10.44 3.75 13.12
CA THR A 212 -10.65 5.10 12.54
C THR A 212 -11.42 5.01 11.22
N LEU A 213 -11.00 4.11 10.34
CA LEU A 213 -11.76 3.64 9.20
C LEU A 213 -12.35 2.26 9.56
N PRO A 214 -13.69 2.12 9.53
CA PRO A 214 -14.37 0.92 9.98
C PRO A 214 -14.15 -0.24 9.00
N SER A 215 -14.08 -1.47 9.52
CA SER A 215 -13.93 -2.68 8.70
C SER A 215 -15.09 -2.84 7.70
N ASP A 216 -16.30 -2.41 8.04
CA ASP A 216 -17.48 -2.45 7.14
C ASP A 216 -17.27 -1.67 5.84
N LEU A 217 -16.38 -0.66 5.85
CA LEU A 217 -15.99 0.08 4.65
C LEU A 217 -14.93 -0.67 3.83
N LEU A 218 -14.01 -1.37 4.51
CA LEU A 218 -12.80 -1.92 3.89
C LEU A 218 -13.00 -3.36 3.39
N LEU A 219 -13.72 -4.19 4.15
CA LEU A 219 -13.93 -5.61 3.82
C LEU A 219 -14.62 -5.82 2.46
N PRO A 220 -15.64 -5.03 2.05
CA PRO A 220 -16.19 -5.17 0.70
C PRO A 220 -15.15 -4.97 -0.41
N VAL A 221 -14.18 -4.08 -0.19
CA VAL A 221 -13.09 -3.85 -1.16
C VAL A 221 -12.12 -5.03 -1.16
N VAL A 222 -11.85 -5.64 0.01
CA VAL A 222 -11.06 -6.88 0.14
C VAL A 222 -11.73 -8.03 -0.60
N ASP A 223 -13.04 -8.23 -0.39
CA ASP A 223 -13.83 -9.27 -1.06
C ASP A 223 -13.79 -9.11 -2.58
N ALA A 224 -13.91 -7.87 -3.07
CA ALA A 224 -13.79 -7.57 -4.49
C ALA A 224 -12.39 -7.86 -5.05
N VAL A 225 -11.33 -7.64 -4.28
CA VAL A 225 -9.95 -8.00 -4.67
C VAL A 225 -9.78 -9.52 -4.75
N LEU A 226 -10.32 -10.27 -3.79
CA LEU A 226 -10.26 -11.74 -3.79
C LEU A 226 -11.07 -12.33 -4.96
N ALA A 227 -12.31 -11.86 -5.15
CA ALA A 227 -13.16 -12.27 -6.25
C ALA A 227 -12.52 -11.96 -7.62
N GLY A 228 -11.93 -10.77 -7.77
CA GLY A 228 -11.17 -10.39 -8.97
C GLY A 228 -9.97 -11.31 -9.22
N GLY A 229 -9.26 -11.69 -8.16
CA GLY A 229 -8.12 -12.63 -8.25
C GLY A 229 -8.53 -14.02 -8.70
N ARG A 230 -9.62 -14.56 -8.14
CA ARG A 230 -10.19 -15.86 -8.53
C ARG A 230 -10.66 -15.85 -9.99
N ALA A 231 -11.30 -14.76 -10.43
CA ALA A 231 -11.73 -14.60 -11.81
C ALA A 231 -10.52 -14.55 -12.78
N GLY A 232 -9.48 -13.78 -12.45
CA GLY A 232 -8.29 -13.66 -13.28
C GLY A 232 -7.40 -14.92 -13.33
N ALA A 233 -7.65 -15.86 -12.41
CA ALA A 233 -7.03 -17.19 -12.31
C ALA A 233 -7.81 -18.30 -13.04
N SER A 234 -8.95 -17.98 -13.67
CA SER A 234 -9.85 -18.98 -14.28
C SER A 234 -9.19 -19.89 -15.34
N ASP A 235 -8.11 -19.43 -15.98
CA ASP A 235 -7.31 -20.17 -16.96
C ASP A 235 -6.02 -20.79 -16.39
N ASN A 236 -5.75 -20.62 -15.09
CA ASN A 236 -4.58 -21.17 -14.41
C ASN A 236 -4.97 -21.82 -13.07
N ALA A 237 -5.35 -23.09 -13.12
CA ALA A 237 -5.75 -23.87 -11.95
C ALA A 237 -4.66 -24.03 -10.87
N THR A 238 -3.40 -23.71 -11.17
CA THR A 238 -2.28 -23.84 -10.21
C THR A 238 -2.04 -22.60 -9.37
N CYS A 239 -2.63 -21.46 -9.74
CA CYS A 239 -2.49 -20.19 -9.03
C CYS A 239 -3.87 -19.64 -8.67
N PRO A 240 -4.34 -19.76 -7.41
CA PRO A 240 -5.73 -19.44 -7.04
C PRO A 240 -6.13 -17.98 -7.24
N LEU A 241 -5.17 -17.06 -7.08
CA LEU A 241 -5.36 -15.63 -7.31
C LEU A 241 -4.42 -15.16 -8.42
N MET A 242 -4.98 -14.52 -9.44
CA MET A 242 -4.20 -13.95 -10.53
C MET A 242 -4.81 -12.63 -11.00
N TYR A 243 -3.94 -11.67 -11.31
CA TYR A 243 -4.35 -10.31 -11.66
C TYR A 243 -3.64 -9.85 -12.92
N ARG A 244 -4.26 -8.92 -13.66
CA ARG A 244 -3.65 -8.26 -14.81
C ARG A 244 -3.61 -6.75 -14.60
N TRP A 245 -2.53 -6.13 -15.04
CA TRP A 245 -2.41 -4.68 -15.18
C TRP A 245 -1.88 -4.39 -16.59
N HIS A 246 -2.63 -3.61 -17.37
CA HIS A 246 -2.39 -3.41 -18.81
C HIS A 246 -2.13 -4.73 -19.56
N GLY A 247 -3.04 -5.71 -19.41
CA GLY A 247 -2.94 -7.04 -20.03
C GLY A 247 -1.86 -7.97 -19.48
N THR A 248 -0.98 -7.50 -18.57
CA THR A 248 0.18 -8.26 -18.11
C THR A 248 -0.03 -8.80 -16.69
N ARG A 249 0.31 -10.08 -16.49
CA ARG A 249 0.27 -10.76 -15.18
C ARG A 249 1.55 -10.54 -14.39
N TYR A 250 1.66 -9.39 -13.72
CA TYR A 250 2.85 -9.03 -12.94
C TYR A 250 2.95 -9.80 -11.62
N TRP A 251 4.18 -10.07 -11.20
CA TRP A 251 4.47 -10.74 -9.92
C TRP A 251 4.99 -9.80 -8.84
N GLY A 252 5.66 -8.72 -9.24
CA GLY A 252 6.37 -7.85 -8.29
C GLY A 252 5.48 -6.99 -7.38
N ALA A 253 6.11 -6.25 -6.47
CA ALA A 253 5.42 -5.53 -5.40
C ALA A 253 4.63 -4.31 -5.88
N ALA A 254 5.07 -3.65 -6.96
CA ALA A 254 4.42 -2.46 -7.46
C ALA A 254 3.08 -2.80 -8.12
N ASN A 255 3.12 -3.54 -9.24
CA ASN A 255 1.95 -3.75 -10.11
C ASN A 255 1.43 -5.19 -10.11
N GLY A 256 1.89 -6.05 -9.19
CA GLY A 256 1.71 -7.50 -9.28
C GLY A 256 1.27 -8.20 -8.00
N LEU A 257 1.32 -9.53 -8.05
CA LEU A 257 0.87 -10.43 -6.99
C LEU A 257 1.47 -10.10 -5.62
N ALA A 258 2.79 -9.91 -5.53
CA ALA A 258 3.45 -9.61 -4.26
C ALA A 258 2.86 -8.38 -3.57
N GLY A 259 2.50 -7.35 -4.32
CA GLY A 259 1.90 -6.14 -3.78
C GLY A 259 0.49 -6.34 -3.25
N ILE A 260 -0.32 -7.07 -4.01
CA ILE A 260 -1.70 -7.36 -3.64
C ILE A 260 -1.74 -8.27 -2.40
N LEU A 261 -0.96 -9.36 -2.40
CA LEU A 261 -0.90 -10.32 -1.31
C LEU A 261 -0.33 -9.68 -0.03
N GLN A 262 0.69 -8.82 -0.14
CA GLN A 262 1.20 -8.02 0.99
C GLN A 262 0.09 -7.24 1.70
N VAL A 263 -0.83 -6.63 0.94
CA VAL A 263 -1.95 -5.88 1.50
C VAL A 263 -2.99 -6.81 2.11
N LEU A 264 -3.39 -7.87 1.40
CA LEU A 264 -4.38 -8.84 1.87
C LEU A 264 -3.98 -9.51 3.21
N LEU A 265 -2.69 -9.78 3.42
CA LEU A 265 -2.14 -10.33 4.66
C LEU A 265 -2.31 -9.42 5.90
N ASN A 266 -2.80 -8.19 5.74
CA ASN A 266 -3.11 -7.28 6.83
C ASN A 266 -4.60 -7.27 7.22
N PHE A 267 -5.45 -8.04 6.53
CA PHE A 267 -6.88 -8.12 6.80
C PHE A 267 -7.28 -9.45 7.45
N PRO A 268 -8.34 -9.46 8.26
CA PRO A 268 -8.90 -10.71 8.81
C PRO A 268 -9.69 -11.45 7.72
N LEU A 269 -9.00 -12.28 6.95
CA LEU A 269 -9.62 -13.05 5.87
C LEU A 269 -10.32 -14.30 6.40
N LEU A 270 -11.34 -14.79 5.68
CA LEU A 270 -11.91 -16.10 5.92
C LEU A 270 -10.86 -17.18 5.68
N LYS A 271 -11.08 -18.37 6.24
CA LYS A 271 -10.13 -19.47 6.13
C LYS A 271 -9.83 -19.82 4.66
N GLU A 272 -10.84 -19.88 3.81
CA GLU A 272 -10.69 -20.18 2.38
C GLU A 272 -9.93 -19.08 1.62
N ASP A 273 -10.26 -17.82 1.86
CA ASP A 273 -9.55 -16.67 1.28
C ASP A 273 -8.07 -16.65 1.69
N MET A 274 -7.80 -17.00 2.96
CA MET A 274 -6.44 -17.10 3.47
C MET A 274 -5.67 -18.27 2.84
N GLU A 275 -6.32 -19.40 2.56
CA GLU A 275 -5.70 -20.51 1.82
C GLU A 275 -5.38 -20.11 0.37
N ASP A 276 -6.25 -19.35 -0.30
CA ASP A 276 -5.99 -18.84 -1.65
C ASP A 276 -4.76 -17.92 -1.69
N VAL A 277 -4.63 -17.03 -0.70
CA VAL A 277 -3.42 -16.19 -0.51
C VAL A 277 -2.19 -17.07 -0.29
N ARG A 278 -2.27 -18.05 0.63
CA ARG A 278 -1.16 -18.97 0.94
C ARG A 278 -0.71 -19.77 -0.28
N ALA A 279 -1.66 -20.35 -1.01
CA ALA A 279 -1.40 -21.17 -2.19
C ALA A 279 -0.85 -20.33 -3.35
N THR A 280 -1.29 -19.08 -3.51
CA THR A 280 -0.72 -18.15 -4.49
C THR A 280 0.74 -17.82 -4.18
N LEU A 281 1.10 -17.60 -2.90
CA LEU A 281 2.51 -17.42 -2.50
C LEU A 281 3.36 -18.66 -2.80
N ARG A 282 2.85 -19.86 -2.50
CA ARG A 282 3.53 -21.13 -2.83
C ARG A 282 3.72 -21.32 -4.33
N TYR A 283 2.73 -20.91 -5.13
CA TYR A 283 2.83 -20.91 -6.59
C TYR A 283 4.01 -20.03 -7.04
N MET A 284 4.12 -18.80 -6.53
CA MET A 284 5.23 -17.90 -6.88
C MET A 284 6.59 -18.48 -6.44
N MET A 285 6.67 -19.05 -5.24
CA MET A 285 7.89 -19.69 -4.71
C MET A 285 8.34 -20.87 -5.58
N SER A 286 7.40 -21.69 -6.04
CA SER A 286 7.68 -22.89 -6.84
C SER A 286 8.12 -22.55 -8.27
N ASN A 287 7.77 -21.36 -8.76
CA ASN A 287 8.01 -20.92 -10.14
C ASN A 287 9.07 -19.80 -10.23
N ARG A 288 9.91 -19.63 -9.20
CA ARG A 288 11.10 -18.76 -9.25
C ARG A 288 12.14 -19.28 -10.25
N PHE A 289 13.09 -18.45 -10.64
CA PHE A 289 14.17 -18.85 -11.53
C PHE A 289 15.03 -19.96 -10.87
N PRO A 290 15.19 -21.14 -11.51
CA PRO A 290 15.75 -22.32 -10.85
C PRO A 290 17.23 -22.18 -10.47
N HIS A 291 18.00 -21.39 -11.23
CA HIS A 291 19.44 -21.24 -11.00
C HIS A 291 19.79 -20.11 -10.04
N SER A 292 19.08 -18.98 -10.13
CA SER A 292 19.40 -17.80 -9.34
C SER A 292 18.57 -17.67 -8.07
N GLY A 293 17.40 -18.31 -7.99
CA GLY A 293 16.41 -18.08 -6.93
C GLY A 293 15.66 -16.75 -7.04
N ASN A 294 15.94 -15.93 -8.06
CA ASN A 294 15.24 -14.67 -8.29
C ASN A 294 13.82 -14.93 -8.82
N TYR A 295 12.97 -13.90 -8.81
CA TYR A 295 11.58 -14.00 -9.26
C TYR A 295 11.36 -13.28 -10.60
N PRO A 296 10.55 -13.83 -11.51
CA PRO A 296 10.20 -13.18 -12.76
C PRO A 296 9.40 -11.91 -12.50
N SER A 297 9.48 -10.94 -13.42
CA SER A 297 8.68 -9.71 -13.30
C SER A 297 7.19 -9.96 -13.55
N SER A 298 6.87 -10.96 -14.38
CA SER A 298 5.54 -11.32 -14.83
C SER A 298 5.50 -12.78 -15.29
N GLU A 299 4.31 -13.37 -15.39
CA GLU A 299 4.09 -14.72 -15.92
C GLU A 299 4.82 -14.94 -17.25
N GLY A 300 5.50 -16.08 -17.36
CA GLY A 300 6.19 -16.51 -18.58
C GLY A 300 7.41 -15.66 -18.99
N ASN A 301 7.82 -14.65 -18.22
CA ASN A 301 8.98 -13.84 -18.57
C ASN A 301 10.30 -14.57 -18.20
N PRO A 302 11.13 -14.97 -19.19
CA PRO A 302 12.37 -15.71 -18.91
C PRO A 302 13.53 -14.81 -18.48
N ARG A 303 13.35 -13.48 -18.44
CA ARG A 303 14.45 -12.53 -18.22
C ARG A 303 14.74 -12.34 -16.73
N ASP A 304 15.69 -13.12 -16.23
CA ASP A 304 16.25 -12.94 -14.89
C ASP A 304 17.23 -11.75 -14.81
N LYS A 305 16.67 -10.53 -14.74
CA LYS A 305 17.48 -9.29 -14.68
C LYS A 305 17.17 -8.39 -13.48
N LEU A 306 15.92 -8.33 -13.05
CA LEU A 306 15.46 -7.33 -12.09
C LEU A 306 15.57 -7.88 -10.67
N VAL A 307 16.31 -7.17 -9.81
CA VAL A 307 16.43 -7.42 -8.37
C VAL A 307 16.06 -6.11 -7.66
N GLN A 308 14.76 -5.86 -7.59
CA GLN A 308 14.17 -4.57 -7.23
C GLN A 308 12.91 -4.81 -6.39
N TRP A 309 12.48 -3.80 -5.63
CA TRP A 309 11.20 -3.87 -4.93
C TRP A 309 10.05 -4.00 -5.93
N SER A 310 10.06 -3.18 -6.98
CA SER A 310 9.03 -3.18 -8.01
C SER A 310 8.90 -4.54 -8.70
N HIS A 311 10.02 -5.19 -9.04
CA HIS A 311 10.09 -6.48 -9.73
C HIS A 311 11.32 -7.30 -9.28
N GLY A 312 11.08 -8.52 -8.80
CA GLY A 312 12.12 -9.49 -8.45
C GLY A 312 12.21 -9.79 -6.96
N ALA A 313 13.38 -10.26 -6.53
CA ALA A 313 13.58 -10.84 -5.20
C ALA A 313 13.33 -9.88 -4.04
N THR A 314 13.60 -8.58 -4.16
CA THR A 314 13.45 -7.63 -3.03
C THR A 314 11.98 -7.52 -2.60
N GLY A 315 11.06 -7.26 -3.55
CA GLY A 315 9.64 -7.18 -3.24
C GLY A 315 9.14 -8.49 -2.64
N MET A 316 9.54 -9.62 -3.24
CA MET A 316 9.19 -10.96 -2.77
C MET A 316 9.72 -11.27 -1.37
N ALA A 317 10.97 -10.93 -1.06
CA ALA A 317 11.56 -11.17 0.26
C ALA A 317 10.74 -10.48 1.36
N ILE A 318 10.34 -9.23 1.12
CA ILE A 318 9.53 -8.45 2.06
C ILE A 318 8.14 -9.07 2.23
N THR A 319 7.47 -9.45 1.12
CA THR A 319 6.16 -10.13 1.19
C THR A 319 6.23 -11.46 1.91
N LEU A 320 7.27 -12.26 1.66
CA LEU A 320 7.46 -13.56 2.29
C LEU A 320 7.79 -13.43 3.78
N CYS A 321 8.46 -12.35 4.20
CA CYS A 321 8.60 -12.04 5.62
C CYS A 321 7.21 -11.83 6.27
N LYS A 322 6.34 -11.03 5.65
CA LYS A 322 4.97 -10.84 6.13
C LYS A 322 4.18 -12.15 6.14
N ALA A 323 4.31 -12.97 5.10
CA ALA A 323 3.67 -14.27 5.04
C ALA A 323 4.14 -15.20 6.18
N SER A 324 5.43 -15.21 6.50
CA SER A 324 5.98 -15.98 7.62
C SER A 324 5.43 -15.54 8.98
N GLU A 325 5.11 -14.25 9.16
CA GLU A 325 4.45 -13.77 10.38
C GLU A 325 2.99 -14.27 10.47
N MET A 326 2.29 -14.33 9.32
CA MET A 326 0.88 -14.75 9.26
C MET A 326 0.71 -16.29 9.26
N PHE A 327 1.74 -17.02 8.81
CA PHE A 327 1.78 -18.48 8.75
C PHE A 327 2.98 -19.04 9.53
N PRO A 328 3.02 -18.87 10.87
CA PRO A 328 4.21 -19.21 11.68
C PRO A 328 4.57 -20.70 11.66
N ASN A 329 3.62 -21.57 11.31
CA ASN A 329 3.84 -23.01 11.20
C ASN A 329 4.43 -23.42 9.83
N ASP A 330 4.33 -22.57 8.81
CA ASP A 330 4.81 -22.83 7.46
C ASP A 330 6.23 -22.25 7.30
N ARG A 331 7.22 -22.99 7.81
CA ARG A 331 8.64 -22.54 7.78
C ARG A 331 9.18 -22.24 6.39
N GLU A 332 8.58 -22.82 5.35
CA GLU A 332 8.95 -22.57 3.95
C GLU A 332 8.88 -21.08 3.56
N PHE A 333 7.99 -20.28 4.15
CA PHE A 333 7.92 -18.85 3.86
C PHE A 333 9.14 -18.11 4.43
N ARG A 334 9.57 -18.48 5.64
CA ARG A 334 10.81 -17.96 6.25
C ARG A 334 12.01 -18.32 5.38
N ASP A 335 12.12 -19.59 4.99
CA ASP A 335 13.25 -20.08 4.20
C ASP A 335 13.29 -19.42 2.82
N ALA A 336 12.15 -19.28 2.15
CA ALA A 336 12.06 -18.59 0.87
C ALA A 336 12.35 -17.08 0.97
N ALA A 337 11.98 -16.43 2.06
CA ALA A 337 12.34 -15.03 2.31
C ALA A 337 13.87 -14.88 2.44
N ILE A 338 14.52 -15.79 3.17
CA ILE A 338 15.98 -15.83 3.34
C ILE A 338 16.68 -16.05 2.00
N GLU A 339 16.21 -17.03 1.21
CA GLU A 339 16.74 -17.31 -0.12
C GLU A 339 16.60 -16.09 -1.05
N ALA A 340 15.47 -15.41 -1.03
CA ALA A 340 15.28 -14.16 -1.76
C ALA A 340 16.25 -13.06 -1.27
N GLY A 341 16.50 -12.98 0.04
CA GLY A 341 17.52 -12.12 0.64
C GLY A 341 18.92 -12.40 0.13
N GLU A 342 19.29 -13.67 -0.08
CA GLU A 342 20.59 -14.04 -0.66
C GLU A 342 20.74 -13.56 -2.12
N VAL A 343 19.65 -13.56 -2.89
CA VAL A 343 19.64 -12.95 -4.23
C VAL A 343 19.91 -11.45 -4.14
N VAL A 344 19.23 -10.76 -3.23
CA VAL A 344 19.43 -9.32 -3.02
C VAL A 344 20.85 -9.02 -2.57
N TRP A 345 21.45 -9.86 -1.71
CA TRP A 345 22.84 -9.69 -1.29
C TRP A 345 23.82 -9.78 -2.45
N LYS A 346 23.65 -10.77 -3.33
CA LYS A 346 24.56 -11.01 -4.46
C LYS A 346 24.39 -10.02 -5.62
N ARG A 347 23.18 -9.48 -5.84
CA ARG A 347 22.81 -8.75 -7.06
C ARG A 347 22.07 -7.42 -6.83
N GLY A 348 21.84 -7.04 -5.58
CA GLY A 348 21.02 -5.88 -5.20
C GLY A 348 21.72 -4.53 -5.25
N LEU A 349 23.05 -4.47 -5.44
CA LEU A 349 23.78 -3.23 -5.67
C LEU A 349 23.61 -2.77 -7.13
N VAL A 350 22.48 -2.11 -7.39
CA VAL A 350 22.05 -1.63 -8.71
C VAL A 350 22.50 -0.19 -8.97
N LYS A 351 22.43 0.25 -10.23
CA LYS A 351 22.83 1.59 -10.68
C LYS A 351 21.79 2.70 -10.41
N LYS A 352 20.94 2.53 -9.38
CA LYS A 352 19.86 3.45 -9.01
C LYS A 352 19.82 3.62 -7.48
N VAL A 353 19.37 4.78 -6.99
CA VAL A 353 19.38 5.08 -5.55
C VAL A 353 18.05 4.80 -4.83
N GLY A 354 16.90 5.11 -5.45
CA GLY A 354 15.60 5.20 -4.78
C GLY A 354 14.98 3.88 -4.28
N LEU A 355 13.77 3.97 -3.71
CA LEU A 355 13.06 2.83 -3.11
C LEU A 355 12.50 1.83 -4.13
N ALA A 356 12.03 2.28 -5.31
CA ALA A 356 11.34 1.39 -6.24
C ALA A 356 12.28 0.35 -6.85
N ASP A 357 13.40 0.84 -7.37
CA ASP A 357 14.30 0.10 -8.25
C ASP A 357 15.78 0.23 -7.86
N GLY A 358 16.06 0.86 -6.71
CA GLY A 358 17.39 1.27 -6.30
C GLY A 358 17.93 0.53 -5.09
N VAL A 359 19.17 0.85 -4.75
CA VAL A 359 19.88 0.26 -3.60
C VAL A 359 19.15 0.55 -2.29
N ALA A 360 18.50 1.71 -2.15
CA ALA A 360 17.79 2.04 -0.92
C ALA A 360 16.63 1.07 -0.67
N GLY A 361 15.82 0.81 -1.69
CA GLY A 361 14.73 -0.17 -1.60
C GLY A 361 15.21 -1.59 -1.34
N ASN A 362 16.32 -1.98 -1.98
CA ASN A 362 16.92 -3.30 -1.79
C ASN A 362 17.41 -3.53 -0.35
N ALA A 363 17.90 -2.49 0.33
CA ALA A 363 18.32 -2.61 1.73
C ALA A 363 17.16 -2.99 2.69
N TYR A 364 15.92 -2.60 2.37
CA TYR A 364 14.75 -2.94 3.18
C TYR A 364 14.41 -4.43 3.17
N ALA A 365 14.86 -5.21 2.19
CA ALA A 365 14.74 -6.67 2.25
C ALA A 365 15.51 -7.21 3.47
N PHE A 366 16.72 -6.69 3.73
CA PHE A 366 17.49 -7.08 4.91
C PHE A 366 16.89 -6.54 6.20
N LEU A 367 16.38 -5.31 6.22
CA LEU A 367 15.66 -4.81 7.40
C LEU A 367 14.44 -5.69 7.74
N SER A 368 13.72 -6.18 6.72
CA SER A 368 12.59 -7.10 6.90
C SER A 368 13.02 -8.46 7.43
N LEU A 369 14.10 -9.01 6.88
CA LEU A 369 14.71 -10.25 7.36
C LEU A 369 15.25 -10.11 8.79
N TYR A 370 15.86 -8.97 9.14
CA TYR A 370 16.32 -8.70 10.49
C TYR A 370 15.14 -8.74 11.48
N ARG A 371 14.03 -8.07 11.15
CA ARG A 371 12.82 -8.09 12.00
C ARG A 371 12.19 -9.47 12.12
N LEU A 372 12.23 -10.27 11.05
CA LEU A 372 11.69 -11.63 11.04
C LEU A 372 12.57 -12.61 11.84
N THR A 373 13.88 -12.52 11.68
CA THR A 373 14.82 -13.55 12.16
C THR A 373 15.51 -13.18 13.48
N GLY A 374 15.66 -11.88 13.76
CA GLY A 374 16.48 -11.37 14.86
C GLY A 374 17.99 -11.51 14.65
N GLU A 375 18.45 -11.96 13.47
CA GLU A 375 19.86 -12.23 13.20
C GLU A 375 20.60 -10.97 12.74
N SER A 376 21.66 -10.57 13.46
CA SER A 376 22.39 -9.31 13.23
C SER A 376 22.99 -9.18 11.83
N ILE A 377 23.29 -10.30 11.16
CA ILE A 377 23.81 -10.32 9.79
C ILE A 377 22.93 -9.52 8.82
N TYR A 378 21.61 -9.55 9.00
CA TYR A 378 20.70 -8.80 8.12
C TYR A 378 20.73 -7.30 8.41
N GLU A 379 20.90 -6.89 9.67
CA GLU A 379 21.14 -5.49 10.02
C GLU A 379 22.47 -5.01 9.41
N GLU A 380 23.54 -5.80 9.52
CA GLU A 380 24.86 -5.51 8.95
C GLU A 380 24.80 -5.36 7.42
N ARG A 381 24.06 -6.23 6.73
CA ARG A 381 23.83 -6.14 5.27
C ARG A 381 23.04 -4.88 4.89
N ALA A 382 22.03 -4.49 5.67
CA ALA A 382 21.32 -3.23 5.46
C ALA A 382 22.26 -2.03 5.62
N LYS A 383 23.09 -2.03 6.67
CA LYS A 383 24.11 -0.99 6.91
C LYS A 383 25.16 -0.95 5.78
N ALA A 384 25.58 -2.10 5.24
CA ALA A 384 26.50 -2.14 4.11
C ALA A 384 25.92 -1.47 2.85
N PHE A 385 24.64 -1.74 2.52
CA PHE A 385 23.95 -1.08 1.40
C PHE A 385 23.81 0.43 1.62
N ALA A 386 23.54 0.84 2.86
CA ALA A 386 23.45 2.24 3.23
C ALA A 386 24.81 2.97 3.21
N SER A 387 25.89 2.32 3.66
CA SER A 387 27.27 2.82 3.52
C SER A 387 27.65 2.98 2.05
N PHE A 388 27.30 2.01 1.20
CA PHE A 388 27.50 2.12 -0.25
C PHE A 388 26.80 3.35 -0.83
N LEU A 389 25.54 3.61 -0.45
CA LEU A 389 24.82 4.82 -0.84
C LEU A 389 25.49 6.09 -0.32
N TYR A 390 25.99 6.08 0.92
CA TYR A 390 26.66 7.25 1.51
C TYR A 390 27.86 7.70 0.66
N HIS A 391 28.62 6.75 0.11
CA HIS A 391 29.78 7.06 -0.73
C HIS A 391 29.43 7.31 -2.21
N ASN A 392 28.39 6.67 -2.74
CA ASN A 392 28.18 6.59 -4.20
C ASN A 392 26.90 7.28 -4.71
N ALA A 393 25.98 7.71 -3.84
CA ALA A 393 24.66 8.19 -4.25
C ALA A 393 24.72 9.32 -5.29
N SER A 394 25.60 10.32 -5.11
CA SER A 394 25.74 11.43 -6.06
C SER A 394 26.19 10.97 -7.46
N GLY A 395 27.10 10.00 -7.52
CA GLY A 395 27.57 9.41 -8.78
C GLY A 395 26.49 8.57 -9.46
N LEU A 396 25.73 7.79 -8.68
CA LEU A 396 24.62 6.98 -9.20
C LEU A 396 23.49 7.82 -9.77
N VAL A 397 23.15 8.93 -9.10
CA VAL A 397 22.19 9.92 -9.60
C VAL A 397 22.69 10.45 -10.95
N ALA A 398 23.93 10.94 -11.04
CA ALA A 398 24.48 11.46 -12.29
C ALA A 398 24.46 10.43 -13.45
N ILE A 399 24.73 9.15 -13.17
CA ILE A 399 24.66 8.07 -14.17
C ILE A 399 23.20 7.79 -14.59
N GLY A 400 22.28 7.77 -13.63
CA GLY A 400 20.85 7.54 -13.85
C GLY A 400 20.20 8.60 -14.74
N HIS A 401 20.68 9.84 -14.70
CA HIS A 401 20.23 10.95 -15.57
C HIS A 401 20.85 10.93 -16.98
N GLY A 402 21.77 10.02 -17.26
CA GLY A 402 22.54 10.03 -18.51
C GLY A 402 21.79 9.69 -19.81
N ARG A 403 20.54 9.18 -19.76
CA ARG A 403 19.77 8.82 -20.97
C ARG A 403 18.25 8.86 -20.75
N GLY A 404 17.60 9.98 -21.04
CA GLY A 404 16.16 10.06 -21.37
C GLY A 404 15.15 9.51 -20.35
N ALA A 405 15.53 9.27 -19.09
CA ALA A 405 14.62 8.87 -18.02
C ALA A 405 14.04 10.13 -17.35
N ALA A 406 12.74 10.14 -17.09
CA ALA A 406 12.05 11.27 -16.44
C ALA A 406 12.72 11.67 -15.12
N ASP A 407 12.98 12.97 -14.97
CA ASP A 407 13.83 13.58 -13.94
C ASP A 407 13.14 13.67 -12.58
N HIS A 408 13.37 12.69 -11.70
CA HIS A 408 12.97 12.80 -10.29
C HIS A 408 14.10 12.49 -9.29
N PRO A 409 15.27 13.18 -9.38
CA PRO A 409 16.46 12.91 -8.57
C PRO A 409 16.24 12.97 -7.05
N TYR A 410 15.24 13.74 -6.63
CA TYR A 410 14.93 13.97 -5.21
C TYR A 410 13.62 13.31 -4.76
N SER A 411 12.93 12.59 -5.64
CA SER A 411 11.69 11.90 -5.26
C SER A 411 11.91 10.76 -4.27
N LEU A 412 10.82 10.34 -3.60
CA LEU A 412 10.85 9.26 -2.62
C LEU A 412 11.18 7.91 -3.26
N PHE A 413 10.54 7.55 -4.37
CA PHE A 413 10.68 6.21 -4.94
C PHE A 413 11.76 6.08 -6.01
N GLN A 414 12.12 7.16 -6.72
CA GLN A 414 13.16 7.11 -7.75
C GLN A 414 14.46 7.81 -7.31
N GLY A 415 14.37 8.72 -6.34
CA GLY A 415 15.45 9.63 -5.97
C GLY A 415 16.00 9.48 -4.55
N LEU A 416 16.66 10.54 -4.12
CA LEU A 416 17.44 10.63 -2.88
C LEU A 416 16.59 10.69 -1.59
N ALA A 417 15.31 11.08 -1.69
CA ALA A 417 14.42 11.07 -0.52
C ALA A 417 14.22 9.65 0.04
N GLY A 418 14.20 8.65 -0.84
CA GLY A 418 14.21 7.23 -0.45
C GLY A 418 15.44 6.83 0.35
N THR A 419 16.62 7.29 -0.09
CA THR A 419 17.89 7.08 0.62
C THR A 419 17.88 7.74 2.00
N ALA A 420 17.36 8.97 2.11
CA ALA A 420 17.22 9.64 3.40
C ALA A 420 16.31 8.85 4.36
N CYS A 421 15.17 8.34 3.86
CA CYS A 421 14.28 7.49 4.66
C CYS A 421 14.97 6.20 5.14
N LEU A 422 15.74 5.53 4.28
CA LEU A 422 16.53 4.36 4.70
C LEU A 422 17.49 4.68 5.85
N TRP A 423 18.23 5.79 5.76
CA TRP A 423 19.17 6.17 6.81
C TRP A 423 18.47 6.53 8.13
N PHE A 424 17.28 7.16 8.07
CA PHE A 424 16.47 7.35 9.27
C PHE A 424 16.01 6.02 9.88
N ASP A 425 15.57 5.08 9.05
CA ASP A 425 15.06 3.76 9.48
C ASP A 425 16.14 2.86 10.08
N LEU A 426 17.40 3.04 9.66
CA LEU A 426 18.56 2.32 10.22
C LEU A 426 18.89 2.69 11.66
N LEU A 427 18.39 3.82 12.16
CA LEU A 427 18.61 4.24 13.55
C LEU A 427 17.79 3.42 14.55
N LYS A 428 16.72 2.78 14.09
CA LYS A 428 15.89 1.84 14.87
C LYS A 428 15.40 0.70 13.96
N PRO A 429 16.31 -0.21 13.54
CA PRO A 429 16.03 -1.25 12.54
C PRO A 429 14.82 -2.14 12.89
N GLU A 430 14.56 -2.39 14.18
CA GLU A 430 13.41 -3.14 14.69
C GLU A 430 12.05 -2.48 14.37
N SER A 431 12.05 -1.17 14.24
CA SER A 431 10.86 -0.35 13.95
C SER A 431 10.77 0.08 12.48
N SER A 432 11.81 -0.16 11.69
CA SER A 432 11.87 0.21 10.27
C SER A 432 10.75 -0.42 9.45
N ARG A 433 10.25 0.28 8.43
CA ARG A 433 9.20 -0.23 7.54
C ARG A 433 9.39 0.37 6.15
N PHE A 434 9.39 -0.47 5.10
CA PHE A 434 9.45 0.02 3.73
C PHE A 434 8.31 1.03 3.47
N PRO A 435 8.61 2.30 3.12
CA PRO A 435 7.60 3.34 2.90
C PRO A 435 6.58 2.95 1.83
N GLY A 436 5.28 3.05 2.14
CA GLY A 436 4.23 2.73 1.18
C GLY A 436 4.02 1.23 0.91
N TYR A 437 4.66 0.35 1.69
CA TYR A 437 4.55 -1.10 1.49
C TYR A 437 4.38 -1.89 2.79
N GLU A 438 5.23 -1.65 3.79
CA GLU A 438 5.15 -2.35 5.07
C GLU A 438 4.43 -1.53 6.13
N LEU A 439 3.61 -2.20 6.94
CA LEU A 439 2.91 -1.60 8.08
C LEU A 439 3.07 -2.52 9.30
N LYS A 440 3.17 -1.93 10.49
CA LYS A 440 3.00 -2.64 11.76
C LYS A 440 1.62 -2.30 12.27
N LEU A 441 0.71 -3.28 12.26
CA LEU A 441 -0.60 -3.16 12.89
C LEU A 441 -0.52 -3.74 14.31
N GLY A 442 -1.36 -3.25 15.23
CA GLY A 442 -1.54 -3.89 16.52
C GLY A 442 -2.16 -5.26 16.32
N TYR A 443 -1.53 -6.32 16.81
CA TYR A 443 -2.11 -7.65 16.70
C TYR A 443 -3.28 -7.77 17.70
N ARG A 444 -4.51 -7.74 17.20
CA ARG A 444 -5.71 -8.25 17.89
C ARG A 444 -6.62 -8.96 16.89
N TYR A 445 -6.37 -10.23 16.61
CA TYR A 445 -7.42 -11.28 16.61
C TYR A 445 -6.88 -12.66 16.20
N GLN A 446 -7.08 -13.65 17.08
CA GLN A 446 -7.39 -15.03 16.65
C GLN A 446 -8.07 -15.88 17.75
N SER A 447 -8.70 -15.28 18.78
CA SER A 447 -9.28 -16.05 19.89
C SER A 447 -10.81 -16.06 19.99
N GLU A 448 -11.58 -15.37 19.14
CA GLU A 448 -13.03 -15.19 19.38
C GLU A 448 -13.97 -15.82 18.35
N VAL A 449 -13.48 -16.67 17.43
CA VAL A 449 -14.37 -17.57 16.65
C VAL A 449 -14.64 -18.85 17.44
N SER A 450 -15.18 -18.70 18.65
CA SER A 450 -15.68 -19.82 19.45
C SER A 450 -16.73 -19.40 20.49
N SER A 451 -17.66 -18.52 20.15
CA SER A 451 -18.95 -18.46 20.84
C SER A 451 -19.99 -17.75 19.96
N GLY A 452 -20.93 -18.52 19.42
CA GLY A 452 -22.09 -17.99 18.71
C GLY A 452 -23.03 -17.24 19.65
N ASN A 453 -23.69 -16.21 19.12
CA ASN A 453 -25.00 -15.76 19.56
C ASN A 453 -25.65 -14.88 18.47
N GLU A 454 -26.67 -15.43 17.82
CA GLU A 454 -27.55 -14.78 16.83
C GLU A 454 -28.64 -13.96 17.54
N VAL A 455 -28.36 -12.79 18.10
CA VAL A 455 -29.44 -11.83 18.45
C VAL A 455 -28.92 -10.39 18.45
N SER A 456 -28.58 -9.82 17.29
CA SER A 456 -28.37 -8.35 17.19
C SER A 456 -28.59 -7.75 15.80
N SER A 457 -29.19 -8.49 14.87
CA SER A 457 -29.29 -8.08 13.46
C SER A 457 -30.56 -7.29 13.11
N ALA A 458 -31.57 -7.28 13.99
CA ALA A 458 -32.88 -6.67 13.68
C ALA A 458 -33.03 -5.21 14.15
N LEU A 459 -32.39 -4.81 15.25
CA LEU A 459 -32.55 -3.46 15.81
C LEU A 459 -31.67 -2.39 15.12
N ILE A 460 -30.63 -2.80 14.40
CA ILE A 460 -29.66 -1.89 13.73
C ILE A 460 -30.19 -1.41 12.38
N VAL A 461 -31.16 -2.11 11.77
CA VAL A 461 -31.70 -1.76 10.45
C VAL A 461 -32.67 -0.58 10.51
N MET A 462 -33.40 -0.38 11.62
CA MET A 462 -34.41 0.68 11.70
C MET A 462 -33.84 2.10 11.91
N SER A 463 -32.63 2.24 12.46
CA SER A 463 -32.06 3.59 12.75
C SER A 463 -31.28 4.19 11.59
N THR A 464 -30.82 3.37 10.65
CA THR A 464 -30.05 3.82 9.49
C THR A 464 -30.97 4.39 8.41
N GLU A 465 -32.11 3.77 8.11
CA GLU A 465 -33.00 4.20 7.02
C GLU A 465 -33.64 5.59 7.25
N MET A 466 -34.09 5.90 8.47
CA MET A 466 -34.64 7.24 8.75
C MET A 466 -33.60 8.35 8.59
N THR A 467 -32.34 8.10 8.93
CA THR A 467 -31.27 9.10 8.85
C THR A 467 -30.90 9.42 7.39
N TRP A 468 -31.05 8.44 6.49
CA TRP A 468 -30.80 8.61 5.05
C TRP A 468 -31.88 9.41 4.33
N CYS A 469 -33.15 9.27 4.71
CA CYS A 469 -34.25 10.04 4.12
C CYS A 469 -34.15 11.55 4.41
N TYR A 470 -33.74 11.92 5.64
CA TYR A 470 -33.53 13.33 6.00
C TYR A 470 -32.30 13.94 5.32
N LEU A 471 -31.22 13.16 5.10
CA LEU A 471 -30.04 13.63 4.36
C LEU A 471 -30.34 13.83 2.87
N ALA A 472 -31.12 12.93 2.26
CA ALA A 472 -31.55 13.06 0.86
C ALA A 472 -32.42 14.32 0.66
N LYS A 473 -33.33 14.62 1.60
CA LYS A 473 -34.20 15.81 1.50
C LYS A 473 -33.42 17.12 1.59
N ALA A 474 -32.29 17.15 2.32
CA ALA A 474 -31.42 18.31 2.46
C ALA A 474 -30.46 18.54 1.27
N ILE A 475 -30.10 17.48 0.54
CA ILE A 475 -29.13 17.53 -0.56
C ILE A 475 -29.80 17.80 -1.91
N PHE A 476 -31.04 17.31 -2.14
CA PHE A 476 -31.69 17.39 -3.45
C PHE A 476 -32.63 18.60 -3.63
N THR A 477 -32.99 19.34 -2.58
CA THR A 477 -33.86 20.54 -2.66
C THR A 477 -33.36 21.63 -3.62
N PRO A 478 -32.05 21.87 -3.79
CA PRO A 478 -31.59 22.93 -4.71
C PRO A 478 -31.63 22.54 -6.20
N TRP A 479 -31.91 21.29 -6.56
CA TRP A 479 -31.69 20.77 -7.92
C TRP A 479 -32.95 20.26 -8.65
N MET A 480 -34.15 20.33 -8.06
CA MET A 480 -35.41 20.00 -8.73
C MET A 480 -36.58 20.86 -8.20
N PRO A 481 -36.92 22.00 -8.84
CA PRO A 481 -37.99 22.88 -8.36
C PRO A 481 -39.41 22.37 -8.65
N HIS A 482 -39.57 21.26 -9.39
CA HIS A 482 -40.88 20.80 -9.85
C HIS A 482 -41.00 19.28 -9.87
N ARG A 483 -41.10 18.65 -8.69
CA ARG A 483 -41.82 17.38 -8.46
C ARG A 483 -42.05 17.15 -6.95
N ASP A 484 -42.81 18.04 -6.31
CA ASP A 484 -43.19 17.85 -4.90
C ASP A 484 -44.35 16.83 -4.72
N GLU A 485 -45.20 16.64 -5.72
CA GLU A 485 -46.41 15.80 -5.59
C GLU A 485 -46.16 14.28 -5.69
N LEU A 486 -45.01 13.83 -6.19
CA LEU A 486 -44.72 12.40 -6.39
C LEU A 486 -43.98 11.74 -5.22
N ILE A 487 -43.26 12.52 -4.41
CA ILE A 487 -42.53 12.01 -3.24
C ILE A 487 -43.49 11.87 -2.05
N ASP A 488 -44.39 12.84 -1.86
CA ASP A 488 -45.37 12.79 -0.77
C ASP A 488 -46.42 11.68 -0.98
N SER A 489 -46.80 11.39 -2.24
CA SER A 489 -47.71 10.28 -2.58
C SER A 489 -47.09 8.89 -2.37
N ALA A 490 -45.77 8.75 -2.44
CA ALA A 490 -45.07 7.48 -2.20
C ALA A 490 -44.89 7.22 -0.70
N LEU A 491 -44.55 8.27 0.06
CA LEU A 491 -44.42 8.21 1.53
C LEU A 491 -45.75 7.90 2.24
N GLU A 492 -46.88 8.45 1.79
CA GLU A 492 -48.19 8.11 2.39
C GLU A 492 -48.63 6.67 2.11
N LYS A 493 -48.20 6.07 0.99
CA LYS A 493 -48.55 4.70 0.63
C LYS A 493 -47.79 3.67 1.46
N ASP A 494 -46.47 3.84 1.61
CA ASP A 494 -45.62 2.92 2.39
C ASP A 494 -45.99 2.94 3.88
N ILE A 495 -46.29 4.11 4.44
CA ILE A 495 -46.73 4.23 5.85
C ILE A 495 -48.10 3.54 6.06
N SER A 496 -49.01 3.59 5.08
CA SER A 496 -50.34 2.95 5.22
C SER A 496 -50.32 1.42 5.06
N GLU A 497 -49.37 0.87 4.29
CA GLU A 497 -49.21 -0.58 4.10
C GLU A 497 -48.51 -1.24 5.29
N GLU A 498 -47.56 -0.57 5.95
CA GLU A 498 -46.91 -1.09 7.17
C GLU A 498 -47.84 -1.10 8.39
N PHE A 499 -48.75 -0.12 8.53
CA PHE A 499 -49.73 -0.12 9.63
C PHE A 499 -50.79 -1.23 9.51
N ARG A 500 -51.07 -1.74 8.30
CA ARG A 500 -51.98 -2.89 8.10
C ARG A 500 -51.38 -4.22 8.54
N TYR A 501 -50.06 -4.35 8.55
CA TYR A 501 -49.38 -5.57 9.00
C TYR A 501 -49.31 -5.70 10.53
N LEU A 502 -49.45 -4.59 11.27
CA LEU A 502 -49.45 -4.57 12.73
C LEU A 502 -50.82 -4.89 13.36
N GLU A 503 -51.93 -4.79 12.61
CA GLU A 503 -53.28 -5.10 13.11
C GLU A 503 -53.67 -6.59 13.02
N HIS A 504 -52.83 -7.48 12.46
CA HIS A 504 -53.19 -8.90 12.21
C HIS A 504 -52.17 -9.91 12.76
N ALA A 505 -51.58 -9.65 13.93
CA ALA A 505 -50.87 -10.68 14.70
C ALA A 505 -51.85 -11.39 15.67
N PRO A 506 -51.98 -12.73 15.65
CA PRO A 506 -52.87 -13.45 16.56
C PRO A 506 -52.27 -13.54 17.98
N ASP A 507 -53.05 -13.10 18.97
CA ASP A 507 -52.82 -13.31 20.40
C ASP A 507 -52.68 -14.80 20.73
N THR A 508 -51.54 -15.21 21.29
CA THR A 508 -51.48 -16.38 22.19
C THR A 508 -50.48 -16.12 23.31
N ALA A 509 -51.01 -15.59 24.42
CA ALA A 509 -50.43 -15.68 25.73
C ALA A 509 -51.23 -16.71 26.54
N GLU A 510 -50.58 -17.72 27.11
CA GLU A 510 -51.04 -18.31 28.36
C GLU A 510 -49.86 -18.94 29.11
N ALA A 511 -49.46 -18.25 30.18
CA ALA A 511 -48.58 -18.77 31.21
C ALA A 511 -49.46 -19.26 32.38
N GLN A 512 -49.19 -20.45 32.90
CA GLN A 512 -49.56 -20.82 34.26
C GLN A 512 -48.32 -21.28 35.06
N PRO A 513 -48.24 -20.91 36.35
CA PRO A 513 -47.11 -21.20 37.22
C PRO A 513 -47.34 -22.50 38.00
N ASP A 514 -46.27 -23.23 38.33
CA ASP A 514 -46.37 -24.21 39.42
C ASP A 514 -45.22 -24.10 40.43
N HIS A 515 -45.65 -24.05 41.69
CA HIS A 515 -44.86 -24.05 42.90
C HIS A 515 -44.37 -25.48 43.19
N ARG A 516 -43.13 -25.65 43.68
CA ARG A 516 -42.89 -26.35 44.96
C ARG A 516 -41.43 -26.34 45.43
N ALA A 517 -41.34 -26.29 46.75
CA ALA A 517 -40.19 -26.22 47.62
C ALA A 517 -39.21 -27.44 47.55
N LYS A 518 -37.94 -27.13 47.86
CA LYS A 518 -36.89 -27.84 48.65
C LYS A 518 -37.31 -29.12 49.43
N PRO A 519 -36.40 -30.02 49.91
CA PRO A 519 -34.98 -29.75 50.33
C PRO A 519 -33.91 -30.88 50.15
N TYR A 520 -32.64 -30.49 50.42
CA TYR A 520 -31.47 -31.20 51.01
C TYR A 520 -31.22 -32.72 50.81
N ILE A 521 -29.96 -33.11 50.55
CA ILE A 521 -29.01 -33.76 51.50
C ILE A 521 -27.70 -34.17 50.77
N SER A 522 -26.57 -33.89 51.45
CA SER A 522 -25.17 -34.37 51.37
C SER A 522 -24.43 -34.40 50.04
#